data_AF-A0A5C7SFM5-F1
#
_entry.id   AF-A0A5C7SFM5-F1
#
_cell.length_a   1.000
_cell.length_b   1.000
_cell.length_c   1.000
_cell.angle_alpha   90.00
_cell.angle_beta   90.00
_cell.angle_gamma   90.00
#
_symmetry.space_group_name_H-M   'P 1'
#
loop_
_entity.id
_entity.type
_entity.pdbx_description
1 polymer ?
#
loop_
_entity_poly.entity_id
_entity_poly.type
_entity_poly.pdbx_seq_one_letter_code
_entity_poly.pdbx_strand_id
1 'polypeptide(L)'
;YVVNNAAAWTFPEVAGEKAEKRERALKEWERHMATLDTAILSLIGEADVPDDQIEAALDNILQSSLWQRRLLRVDDASRAAYRTTLLTRSRYIWANSTAVKRRGYFLAGLGLEAGHALDAVAPEANVLLIQANAALAASDHEAAIAAITGIAERVFTFYPFEPDPFPANWRDILRCWLLGQPLAAIVAGQETEALQFIEGGLVYRLPWAMEALRVRAAANGDVVGVFALALDDHELGLAVPAVETGTMNRSASILIQAGFNSRLAAIKAVTDTVATFTTGAELRAWLRSPGLAAWSAQPDWPTAETRAIWLEFIQELAPSDNRTWARRDYLGNVQWFAAPAPPGTPVSLFHRNAQPLVMAPDGHAIGLLLHPLNPSRRGLVRASVALNVAQLDLSYLGPDDLWGA
;
A
#
# COMPACT_ATOMS: atom_id res chain seq x y z
N TYR A 1 -29.50 28.15 -8.59
CA TYR A 1 -30.62 27.20 -8.71
C TYR A 1 -30.78 26.29 -7.49
N VAL A 2 -29.70 25.77 -6.88
CA VAL A 2 -29.74 24.93 -5.66
C VAL A 2 -30.43 25.60 -4.45
N VAL A 3 -30.40 26.94 -4.37
CA VAL A 3 -30.98 27.70 -3.24
C VAL A 3 -32.52 27.64 -3.18
N ASN A 4 -33.21 27.42 -4.31
CA ASN A 4 -34.68 27.44 -4.35
C ASN A 4 -35.35 26.08 -4.08
N ASN A 5 -34.58 24.98 -4.05
CA ASN A 5 -35.10 23.63 -3.74
C ASN A 5 -34.12 22.84 -2.86
N ALA A 6 -33.54 23.52 -1.86
CA ALA A 6 -32.55 22.95 -0.94
C ALA A 6 -33.08 21.77 -0.10
N ALA A 7 -34.40 21.54 -0.09
CA ALA A 7 -35.02 20.40 0.58
C ALA A 7 -34.90 19.10 -0.22
N ALA A 8 -34.82 19.17 -1.55
CA ALA A 8 -34.87 17.97 -2.40
C ALA A 8 -33.49 17.46 -2.83
N TRP A 9 -32.48 18.33 -2.98
CA TRP A 9 -31.14 17.96 -3.51
C TRP A 9 -31.17 17.07 -4.77
N THR A 10 -32.20 17.24 -5.60
CA THR A 10 -32.40 16.48 -6.84
C THR A 10 -31.69 17.16 -8.02
N PHE A 11 -31.33 16.36 -9.02
CA PHE A 11 -30.78 16.87 -10.29
C PHE A 11 -31.72 17.92 -10.90
N PRO A 12 -31.23 19.14 -11.20
CA PRO A 12 -32.06 20.19 -11.80
C PRO A 12 -32.24 19.95 -13.30
N GLU A 13 -33.46 19.61 -13.72
CA GLU A 13 -33.82 19.45 -15.13
C GLU A 13 -33.96 20.81 -15.84
N VAL A 14 -33.45 20.91 -17.07
CA VAL A 14 -33.57 22.10 -17.93
C VAL A 14 -34.45 21.79 -19.14
N ALA A 15 -35.59 22.47 -19.24
CA ALA A 15 -36.53 22.28 -20.34
C ALA A 15 -35.89 22.58 -21.70
N GLY A 16 -36.02 21.64 -22.65
CA GLY A 16 -35.47 21.76 -24.00
C GLY A 16 -33.97 21.48 -24.12
N GLU A 17 -33.32 21.00 -23.05
CA GLU A 17 -31.93 20.56 -23.11
C GLU A 17 -31.76 19.31 -23.98
N LYS A 18 -30.66 19.25 -24.75
CA LYS A 18 -30.32 18.07 -25.55
C LYS A 18 -30.00 16.89 -24.64
N ALA A 19 -30.48 15.69 -24.98
CA ALA A 19 -30.28 14.47 -24.19
C ALA A 19 -28.80 14.22 -23.82
N GLU A 20 -27.86 14.37 -24.76
CA GLU A 20 -26.42 14.20 -24.50
C GLU A 20 -25.88 15.20 -23.46
N LYS A 21 -26.38 16.45 -23.46
CA LYS A 21 -25.96 17.47 -22.49
C LYS A 21 -26.53 17.19 -21.11
N ARG A 22 -27.80 16.81 -21.05
CA ARG A 22 -28.47 16.40 -19.81
C ARG A 22 -27.74 15.22 -19.17
N GLU A 23 -27.43 14.19 -19.96
CA GLU A 23 -26.75 12.98 -19.48
C GLU A 23 -25.37 13.31 -18.89
N ARG A 24 -24.58 14.14 -19.59
CA ARG A 24 -23.30 14.62 -19.07
C ARG A 24 -23.46 15.42 -17.79
N ALA A 25 -24.44 16.33 -17.73
CA ALA A 25 -24.71 17.16 -16.56
C ALA A 25 -25.15 16.30 -15.35
N LEU A 26 -25.92 15.24 -15.58
CA LEU A 26 -26.33 14.29 -14.56
C LEU A 26 -25.12 13.54 -13.99
N LYS A 27 -24.24 13.01 -14.84
CA LYS A 27 -22.99 12.36 -14.39
C LYS A 27 -22.08 13.31 -13.60
N GLU A 28 -21.95 14.56 -14.06
CA GLU A 28 -21.18 15.57 -13.33
C GLU A 28 -21.84 15.94 -11.98
N TRP A 29 -23.17 16.03 -11.94
CA TRP A 29 -23.93 16.25 -10.71
C TRP A 29 -23.71 15.13 -9.70
N GLU A 30 -23.93 13.87 -10.08
CA GLU A 30 -23.73 12.70 -9.22
C GLU A 30 -22.31 12.65 -8.65
N ARG A 31 -21.31 12.87 -9.50
CA ARG A 31 -19.89 12.90 -9.08
C ARG A 31 -19.60 14.03 -8.10
N HIS A 32 -20.08 15.25 -8.36
CA HIS A 32 -19.83 16.39 -7.47
C HIS A 32 -20.58 16.25 -6.14
N MET A 33 -21.79 15.70 -6.17
CA MET A 33 -22.56 15.39 -4.96
C MET A 33 -21.87 14.34 -4.10
N ALA A 34 -21.42 13.24 -4.71
CA ALA A 34 -20.66 12.22 -4.00
C ALA A 34 -19.36 12.79 -3.39
N THR A 35 -18.62 13.60 -4.15
CA THR A 35 -17.40 14.27 -3.65
C THR A 35 -17.70 15.20 -2.47
N LEU A 36 -18.79 15.98 -2.55
CA LEU A 36 -19.20 16.87 -1.46
C LEU A 36 -19.58 16.09 -0.21
N ASP A 37 -20.33 15.00 -0.36
CA ASP A 37 -20.73 14.15 0.75
C ASP A 37 -19.53 13.50 1.43
N THR A 38 -18.61 12.91 0.64
CA THR A 38 -17.38 12.33 1.18
C THR A 38 -16.55 13.38 1.90
N ALA A 39 -16.49 14.62 1.38
CA ALA A 39 -15.79 15.72 2.05
C ALA A 39 -16.45 16.11 3.38
N ILE A 40 -17.79 16.21 3.43
CA ILE A 40 -18.54 16.50 4.67
C ILE A 40 -18.34 15.39 5.69
N LEU A 41 -18.48 14.12 5.29
CA LEU A 41 -18.28 12.97 6.16
C LEU A 41 -16.83 12.86 6.63
N SER A 42 -15.85 13.25 5.80
CA SER A 42 -14.44 13.32 6.21
C SER A 42 -14.17 14.39 7.28
N LEU A 43 -15.01 15.43 7.36
CA LEU A 43 -14.87 16.48 8.37
C LEU A 43 -15.54 16.07 9.69
N ILE A 44 -16.78 15.58 9.63
CA ILE A 44 -17.63 15.42 10.83
C ILE A 44 -18.38 14.07 10.91
N GLY A 45 -18.14 13.14 9.98
CA GLY A 45 -18.88 11.87 9.86
C GLY A 45 -18.42 10.76 10.81
N GLU A 46 -17.20 10.85 11.37
CA GLU A 46 -16.72 9.89 12.37
C GLU A 46 -17.36 10.10 13.74
N ALA A 47 -17.54 11.38 14.12
CA ALA A 47 -18.11 11.76 15.40
C ALA A 47 -19.63 11.70 15.39
N ASP A 48 -20.22 11.32 16.53
CA ASP A 48 -21.67 11.42 16.74
C ASP A 48 -22.05 12.88 17.03
N VAL A 49 -22.08 13.69 15.98
CA VAL A 49 -22.49 15.11 16.04
C VAL A 49 -24.01 15.18 16.06
N PRO A 50 -24.65 15.78 17.07
CA PRO A 50 -26.09 16.01 17.07
C PRO A 50 -26.54 16.98 15.97
N ASP A 51 -27.79 16.84 15.51
CA ASP A 51 -28.36 17.63 14.40
C ASP A 51 -28.28 19.16 14.63
N ASP A 52 -28.43 19.61 15.88
CA ASP A 52 -28.35 21.01 16.28
C ASP A 52 -26.91 21.54 16.38
N GLN A 53 -25.91 20.66 16.40
CA GLN A 53 -24.49 21.00 16.51
C GLN A 53 -23.72 20.94 15.19
N ILE A 54 -24.36 20.50 14.08
CA ILE A 54 -23.70 20.37 12.76
C ILE A 54 -22.98 21.67 12.36
N GLU A 55 -23.66 22.81 12.50
CA GLU A 55 -23.11 24.12 12.10
C GLU A 55 -21.87 24.48 12.93
N ALA A 56 -21.95 24.33 14.25
CA ALA A 56 -20.85 24.60 15.16
C ALA A 56 -19.66 23.66 14.90
N ALA A 57 -19.92 22.37 14.63
CA ALA A 57 -18.88 21.40 14.31
C ALA A 57 -18.13 21.77 13.01
N LEU A 58 -18.88 22.13 11.95
CA LEU A 58 -18.29 22.59 10.69
C LEU A 58 -17.48 23.86 10.87
N ASP A 59 -18.02 24.86 11.57
CA ASP A 59 -17.32 26.13 11.81
C ASP A 59 -16.01 25.92 12.59
N ASN A 60 -16.03 25.08 13.63
CA ASN A 60 -14.84 24.75 14.42
C ASN A 60 -13.76 24.06 13.58
N ILE A 61 -14.12 23.06 12.78
CA ILE A 61 -13.15 22.30 11.96
C ILE A 61 -12.63 23.13 10.79
N LEU A 62 -13.47 23.97 10.20
CA LEU A 62 -13.09 24.79 9.06
C LEU A 62 -12.41 26.10 9.47
N GLN A 63 -12.39 26.43 10.75
CA GLN A 63 -11.66 27.59 11.27
C GLN A 63 -10.17 27.48 10.91
N SER A 64 -9.61 28.56 10.37
CA SER A 64 -8.23 28.68 9.90
C SER A 64 -7.83 27.73 8.76
N SER A 65 -8.77 26.99 8.19
CA SER A 65 -8.56 26.09 7.05
C SER A 65 -8.27 26.83 5.74
N LEU A 66 -7.74 26.10 4.74
CA LEU A 66 -7.58 26.65 3.40
C LEU A 66 -8.93 27.06 2.79
N TRP A 67 -10.02 26.36 3.11
CA TRP A 67 -11.37 26.71 2.67
C TRP A 67 -11.78 28.09 3.16
N GLN A 68 -11.58 28.39 4.45
CA GLN A 68 -11.91 29.70 5.02
C GLN A 68 -11.08 30.80 4.35
N ARG A 69 -9.78 30.58 4.14
CA ARG A 69 -8.89 31.54 3.45
C ARG A 69 -9.30 31.79 2.00
N ARG A 70 -9.79 30.76 1.29
CA ARG A 70 -10.31 30.90 -0.08
C ARG A 70 -11.63 31.65 -0.10
N LEU A 71 -12.53 31.39 0.85
CA LEU A 71 -13.81 32.10 0.97
C LEU A 71 -13.66 33.61 1.23
N LEU A 72 -12.58 34.04 1.87
CA LEU A 72 -12.30 35.47 2.08
C LEU A 72 -11.92 36.20 0.78
N ARG A 73 -11.60 35.47 -0.30
CA ARG A 73 -11.23 36.04 -1.61
C ARG A 73 -12.39 36.18 -2.59
N VAL A 74 -13.56 35.63 -2.26
CA VAL A 74 -14.78 35.77 -3.07
C VAL A 74 -15.70 36.84 -2.46
N ASP A 75 -16.61 37.36 -3.28
CA ASP A 75 -17.61 38.33 -2.86
C ASP A 75 -18.56 37.77 -1.78
N ASP A 76 -19.23 38.66 -1.06
CA ASP A 76 -20.05 38.28 0.09
C ASP A 76 -21.25 37.40 -0.28
N ALA A 77 -21.84 37.58 -1.48
CA ALA A 77 -22.96 36.77 -1.93
C ALA A 77 -22.51 35.32 -2.23
N SER A 78 -21.40 35.17 -2.96
CA SER A 78 -20.77 33.85 -3.19
C SER A 78 -20.37 33.17 -1.88
N ARG A 79 -19.77 33.94 -0.95
CA ARG A 79 -19.36 33.43 0.36
C ARG A 79 -20.56 32.88 1.15
N ALA A 80 -21.67 33.63 1.19
CA ALA A 80 -22.89 33.20 1.85
C ALA A 80 -23.50 31.95 1.17
N ALA A 81 -23.49 31.89 -0.16
CA ALA A 81 -24.00 30.75 -0.91
C ALA A 81 -23.21 29.46 -0.62
N TYR A 82 -21.88 29.52 -0.58
CA TYR A 82 -21.04 28.35 -0.27
C TYR A 82 -21.25 27.83 1.15
N ARG A 83 -21.31 28.73 2.15
CA ARG A 83 -21.61 28.35 3.54
C ARG A 83 -23.00 27.71 3.66
N THR A 84 -23.99 28.35 3.06
CA THR A 84 -25.37 27.83 3.06
C THR A 84 -25.42 26.44 2.43
N THR A 85 -24.80 26.25 1.27
CA THR A 85 -24.73 24.98 0.55
C THR A 85 -24.11 23.87 1.39
N LEU A 86 -22.97 24.15 2.04
CA LEU A 86 -22.29 23.17 2.90
C LEU A 86 -23.19 22.77 4.08
N LEU A 87 -23.78 23.75 4.77
CA LEU A 87 -24.63 23.51 5.92
C LEU A 87 -25.92 22.75 5.55
N THR A 88 -26.61 23.17 4.49
CA THR A 88 -27.85 22.52 4.07
C THR A 88 -27.60 21.12 3.53
N ARG A 89 -26.46 20.86 2.86
CA ARG A 89 -26.11 19.49 2.45
C ARG A 89 -25.76 18.61 3.65
N SER A 90 -25.03 19.15 4.62
CA SER A 90 -24.68 18.42 5.85
C SER A 90 -25.94 18.02 6.63
N ARG A 91 -26.89 18.96 6.79
CA ARG A 91 -28.21 18.67 7.40
C ARG A 91 -28.99 17.59 6.62
N TYR A 92 -28.92 17.61 5.29
CA TYR A 92 -29.55 16.58 4.47
C TYR A 92 -28.93 15.19 4.69
N ILE A 93 -27.60 15.09 4.78
CA ILE A 93 -26.93 13.82 5.09
C ILE A 93 -27.38 13.30 6.47
N TRP A 94 -27.42 14.17 7.49
CA TRP A 94 -27.86 13.80 8.84
C TRP A 94 -29.30 13.32 8.88
N ALA A 95 -30.21 14.03 8.21
CA ALA A 95 -31.63 13.67 8.16
C ALA A 95 -31.89 12.32 7.44
N ASN A 96 -30.99 11.89 6.57
CA ASN A 96 -31.13 10.66 5.77
C ASN A 96 -30.16 9.54 6.18
N SER A 97 -29.58 9.62 7.38
CA SER A 97 -28.65 8.62 7.91
C SER A 97 -28.74 8.50 9.42
N THR A 98 -28.12 7.46 9.98
CA THR A 98 -27.89 7.34 11.43
C THR A 98 -26.42 7.57 11.73
N ALA A 99 -26.07 7.88 12.99
CA ALA A 99 -24.68 8.06 13.41
C ALA A 99 -23.80 6.84 13.04
N VAL A 100 -24.32 5.65 13.26
CA VAL A 100 -23.67 4.38 12.91
C VAL A 100 -23.42 4.26 11.40
N LYS A 101 -24.44 4.53 10.57
CA LYS A 101 -24.30 4.52 9.11
C LYS A 101 -23.31 5.56 8.61
N ARG A 102 -23.34 6.79 9.14
CA ARG A 102 -22.40 7.86 8.78
C ARG A 102 -20.96 7.46 9.07
N ARG A 103 -20.70 6.85 10.23
CA ARG A 103 -19.38 6.31 10.57
C ARG A 103 -18.95 5.23 9.57
N GLY A 104 -19.86 4.32 9.20
CA GLY A 104 -19.61 3.31 8.17
C GLY A 104 -19.26 3.93 6.80
N TYR A 105 -20.00 4.94 6.36
CA TYR A 105 -19.73 5.63 5.09
C TYR A 105 -18.44 6.43 5.11
N PHE A 106 -18.12 7.09 6.23
CA PHE A 106 -16.85 7.76 6.45
C PHE A 106 -15.67 6.79 6.31
N LEU A 107 -15.72 5.65 7.01
CA LEU A 107 -14.66 4.65 6.95
C LEU A 107 -14.53 4.02 5.55
N ALA A 108 -15.65 3.88 4.84
CA ALA A 108 -15.69 3.38 3.46
C ALA A 108 -15.27 4.43 2.40
N GLY A 109 -15.13 5.71 2.79
CA GLY A 109 -14.86 6.80 1.85
C GLY A 109 -16.02 7.13 0.92
N LEU A 110 -17.26 6.82 1.31
CA LEU A 110 -18.45 6.94 0.48
C LEU A 110 -19.32 8.14 0.89
N GLY A 111 -19.98 8.73 -0.12
CA GLY A 111 -21.06 9.68 0.09
C GLY A 111 -22.38 9.01 0.48
N LEU A 112 -23.44 9.79 0.70
CA LEU A 112 -24.72 9.29 1.21
C LEU A 112 -25.36 8.25 0.27
N GLU A 113 -25.50 8.58 -1.01
CA GLU A 113 -26.18 7.73 -1.99
C GLU A 113 -25.45 6.40 -2.20
N ALA A 114 -24.12 6.46 -2.35
CA ALA A 114 -23.30 5.25 -2.46
C ALA A 114 -23.32 4.42 -1.17
N GLY A 115 -23.39 5.06 0.00
CA GLY A 115 -23.57 4.40 1.28
C GLY A 115 -24.91 3.67 1.40
N HIS A 116 -26.01 4.27 0.92
CA HIS A 116 -27.33 3.62 0.85
C HIS A 116 -27.33 2.44 -0.13
N ALA A 117 -26.70 2.59 -1.29
CA ALA A 117 -26.56 1.49 -2.26
C ALA A 117 -25.73 0.34 -1.68
N LEU A 118 -24.65 0.64 -0.96
CA LEU A 118 -23.85 -0.36 -0.25
C LEU A 118 -24.64 -1.06 0.85
N ASP A 119 -25.42 -0.33 1.63
CA ASP A 119 -26.32 -0.88 2.65
C ASP A 119 -27.33 -1.88 2.06
N ALA A 120 -27.86 -1.58 0.87
CA ALA A 120 -28.85 -2.42 0.22
C ALA A 120 -28.28 -3.79 -0.19
N VAL A 121 -27.01 -3.83 -0.61
CA VAL A 121 -26.35 -5.08 -1.03
C VAL A 121 -25.61 -5.80 0.09
N ALA A 122 -25.33 -5.12 1.22
CA ALA A 122 -24.52 -5.62 2.32
C ALA A 122 -24.95 -6.99 2.88
N PRO A 123 -26.25 -7.30 3.10
CA PRO A 123 -26.65 -8.60 3.67
C PRO A 123 -26.14 -9.80 2.86
N GLU A 124 -26.12 -9.67 1.54
CA GLU A 124 -25.69 -10.73 0.63
C GLU A 124 -24.19 -10.64 0.33
N ALA A 125 -23.69 -9.42 0.15
CA ALA A 125 -22.28 -9.18 -0.17
C ALA A 125 -21.36 -9.57 1.01
N ASN A 126 -21.79 -9.39 2.26
CA ASN A 126 -21.04 -9.84 3.44
C ASN A 126 -20.88 -11.37 3.47
N VAL A 127 -21.95 -12.12 3.12
CA VAL A 127 -21.91 -13.58 3.01
C VAL A 127 -20.94 -14.01 1.92
N LEU A 128 -21.01 -13.38 0.75
CA LEU A 128 -20.11 -13.66 -0.37
C LEU A 128 -18.65 -13.34 -0.03
N LEU A 129 -18.39 -12.27 0.73
CA LEU A 129 -17.04 -11.91 1.17
C LEU A 129 -16.44 -12.99 2.09
N ILE A 130 -17.23 -13.52 3.03
CA ILE A 130 -16.80 -14.66 3.86
C ILE A 130 -16.56 -15.90 2.98
N GLN A 131 -17.47 -16.21 2.07
CA GLN A 131 -17.36 -17.38 1.19
C GLN A 131 -16.12 -17.31 0.29
N ALA A 132 -15.82 -16.15 -0.28
CA ALA A 132 -14.64 -15.94 -1.11
C ALA A 132 -13.36 -16.24 -0.34
N ASN A 133 -13.22 -15.69 0.87
CA ASN A 133 -12.04 -15.91 1.70
C ASN A 133 -11.92 -17.35 2.20
N ALA A 134 -13.03 -17.96 2.62
CA ALA A 134 -13.05 -19.37 3.02
C ALA A 134 -12.66 -20.31 1.87
N ALA A 135 -13.16 -20.04 0.65
CA ALA A 135 -12.80 -20.80 -0.55
C ALA A 135 -11.32 -20.65 -0.90
N LEU A 136 -10.76 -19.43 -0.83
CA LEU A 136 -9.33 -19.19 -1.02
C LEU A 136 -8.48 -19.93 0.03
N ALA A 137 -8.88 -19.90 1.29
CA ALA A 137 -8.19 -20.65 2.36
C ALA A 137 -8.22 -22.17 2.12
N ALA A 138 -9.30 -22.68 1.55
CA ALA A 138 -9.46 -24.09 1.19
C ALA A 138 -8.86 -24.46 -0.19
N SER A 139 -8.29 -23.50 -0.92
CA SER A 139 -7.85 -23.66 -2.32
C SER A 139 -8.96 -24.10 -3.28
N ASP A 140 -10.23 -23.81 -2.95
CA ASP A 140 -11.38 -24.01 -3.85
C ASP A 140 -11.51 -22.80 -4.80
N HIS A 141 -10.77 -22.87 -5.90
CA HIS A 141 -10.70 -21.81 -6.89
C HIS A 141 -12.06 -21.49 -7.54
N GLU A 142 -12.90 -22.49 -7.80
CA GLU A 142 -14.19 -22.26 -8.46
C GLU A 142 -15.17 -21.55 -7.51
N ALA A 143 -15.24 -21.98 -6.25
CA ALA A 143 -16.05 -21.30 -5.25
C ALA A 143 -15.57 -19.87 -5.01
N ALA A 144 -14.25 -19.63 -4.96
CA ALA A 144 -13.68 -18.30 -4.82
C ALA A 144 -14.05 -17.38 -6.00
N ILE A 145 -13.91 -17.86 -7.24
CA ILE A 145 -14.29 -17.12 -8.44
C ILE A 145 -15.78 -16.80 -8.43
N ALA A 146 -16.64 -17.76 -8.09
CA ALA A 146 -18.08 -17.56 -8.03
C ALA A 146 -18.46 -16.50 -6.99
N ALA A 147 -17.89 -16.57 -5.78
CA ALA A 147 -18.16 -15.61 -4.71
C ALA A 147 -17.66 -14.20 -5.05
N ILE A 148 -16.44 -14.05 -5.55
CA ILE A 148 -15.89 -12.75 -5.98
C ILE A 148 -16.69 -12.15 -7.12
N THR A 149 -17.10 -12.97 -8.10
CA THR A 149 -17.99 -12.53 -9.19
C THR A 149 -19.33 -12.04 -8.64
N GLY A 150 -19.93 -12.75 -7.68
CA GLY A 150 -21.19 -12.35 -7.06
C GLY A 150 -21.10 -11.04 -6.26
N ILE A 151 -19.94 -10.71 -5.70
CA ILE A 151 -19.67 -9.40 -5.10
C ILE A 151 -19.63 -8.33 -6.19
N ALA A 152 -18.82 -8.55 -7.24
CA ALA A 152 -18.67 -7.64 -8.36
C ALA A 152 -20.03 -7.31 -9.03
N GLU A 153 -20.88 -8.32 -9.25
CA GLU A 153 -22.22 -8.14 -9.81
C GLU A 153 -23.13 -7.22 -9.00
N ARG A 154 -22.92 -7.12 -7.68
CA ARG A 154 -23.69 -6.24 -6.81
C ARG A 154 -23.11 -4.84 -6.81
N VAL A 155 -21.80 -4.73 -6.56
CA VAL A 155 -21.16 -3.43 -6.35
C VAL A 155 -20.97 -2.64 -7.64
N PHE A 156 -20.74 -3.30 -8.78
CA PHE A 156 -20.57 -2.62 -10.07
C PHE A 156 -21.87 -2.01 -10.64
N THR A 157 -22.97 -2.04 -9.89
CA THR A 157 -24.26 -1.47 -10.32
C THR A 157 -24.44 -0.01 -9.90
N PHE A 158 -23.51 0.56 -9.12
CA PHE A 158 -23.61 1.93 -8.64
C PHE A 158 -22.26 2.65 -8.53
N TYR A 159 -22.29 3.96 -8.72
CA TYR A 159 -21.14 4.84 -8.48
C TYR A 159 -20.76 4.84 -6.99
N PRO A 160 -19.47 4.79 -6.61
CA PRO A 160 -18.27 4.91 -7.45
C PRO A 160 -17.66 3.58 -7.90
N PHE A 161 -18.34 2.45 -7.71
CA PHE A 161 -17.78 1.14 -8.03
C PHE A 161 -18.05 0.71 -9.46
N GLU A 162 -19.07 1.28 -10.12
CA GLU A 162 -19.35 1.04 -11.53
C GLU A 162 -18.10 1.29 -12.40
N PRO A 163 -17.63 0.26 -13.14
CA PRO A 163 -16.52 0.39 -14.08
C PRO A 163 -16.88 1.25 -15.29
N ASP A 164 -15.91 2.00 -15.79
CA ASP A 164 -16.01 2.72 -17.06
C ASP A 164 -14.61 2.72 -17.70
N PRO A 165 -14.39 1.98 -18.80
CA PRO A 165 -15.38 1.19 -19.56
C PRO A 165 -15.82 -0.10 -18.83
N PHE A 166 -16.95 -0.67 -19.28
CA PHE A 166 -17.50 -1.91 -18.72
C PHE A 166 -17.72 -2.99 -19.81
N PRO A 167 -16.69 -3.82 -20.09
CA PRO A 167 -16.74 -4.82 -21.15
C PRO A 167 -17.84 -5.86 -20.95
N ALA A 168 -18.50 -6.29 -22.03
CA ALA A 168 -19.58 -7.28 -21.94
C ALA A 168 -19.12 -8.64 -21.38
N ASN A 169 -17.86 -9.03 -21.64
CA ASN A 169 -17.24 -10.27 -21.16
C ASN A 169 -16.43 -10.08 -19.86
N TRP A 170 -16.71 -9.06 -19.06
CA TRP A 170 -15.96 -8.75 -17.84
C TRP A 170 -15.83 -9.94 -16.86
N ARG A 171 -16.81 -10.85 -16.82
CA ARG A 171 -16.78 -12.06 -15.98
C ARG A 171 -15.68 -13.02 -16.42
N ASP A 172 -15.49 -13.18 -17.72
CA ASP A 172 -14.42 -14.02 -18.28
C ASP A 172 -13.05 -13.38 -18.02
N ILE A 173 -12.98 -12.05 -18.12
CA ILE A 173 -11.78 -11.28 -17.77
C ILE A 173 -11.44 -11.48 -16.28
N LEU A 174 -12.40 -11.31 -15.37
CA LEU A 174 -12.22 -11.53 -13.93
C LEU A 174 -11.77 -12.96 -13.63
N ARG A 175 -12.40 -13.96 -14.26
CA ARG A 175 -12.02 -15.38 -14.10
C ARG A 175 -10.57 -15.62 -14.52
N CYS A 176 -10.19 -15.19 -15.73
CA CYS A 176 -8.83 -15.34 -16.22
C CYS A 176 -7.81 -14.56 -15.38
N TRP A 177 -8.22 -13.38 -14.91
CA TRP A 177 -7.44 -12.55 -14.00
C TRP A 177 -7.14 -13.28 -12.69
N LEU A 178 -8.15 -13.80 -11.98
CA LEU A 178 -8.00 -14.53 -10.72
C LEU A 178 -7.22 -15.85 -10.88
N LEU A 179 -7.41 -16.55 -12.00
CA LEU A 179 -6.63 -17.75 -12.33
C LEU A 179 -5.16 -17.45 -12.66
N GLY A 180 -4.78 -16.17 -12.74
CA GLY A 180 -3.41 -15.78 -13.07
C GLY A 180 -3.01 -16.13 -14.49
N GLN A 181 -3.98 -16.32 -15.39
CA GLN A 181 -3.74 -16.75 -16.76
C GLN A 181 -3.39 -15.57 -17.68
N PRO A 182 -2.69 -15.82 -18.81
CA PRO A 182 -2.48 -14.82 -19.84
C PRO A 182 -3.80 -14.32 -20.43
N LEU A 183 -3.98 -13.01 -20.48
CA LEU A 183 -5.24 -12.39 -20.91
C LEU A 183 -5.38 -12.22 -22.44
N ALA A 184 -4.27 -12.29 -23.18
CA ALA A 184 -4.19 -11.91 -24.59
C ALA A 184 -5.27 -12.54 -25.48
N ALA A 185 -5.63 -13.80 -25.23
CA ALA A 185 -6.67 -14.50 -26.01
C ALA A 185 -8.10 -14.00 -25.71
N ILE A 186 -8.39 -13.59 -24.47
CA ILE A 186 -9.74 -13.20 -24.02
C ILE A 186 -10.03 -11.73 -24.37
N VAL A 187 -8.99 -10.91 -24.45
CA VAL A 187 -9.11 -9.47 -24.70
C VAL A 187 -8.85 -9.09 -26.16
N ALA A 188 -8.68 -10.08 -27.05
CA ALA A 188 -8.39 -9.87 -28.46
C ALA A 188 -9.48 -9.00 -29.12
N GLY A 189 -9.07 -7.88 -29.73
CA GLY A 189 -9.96 -6.91 -30.37
C GLY A 189 -10.60 -5.89 -29.42
N GLN A 190 -10.30 -5.93 -28.12
CA GLN A 190 -10.76 -4.97 -27.10
C GLN A 190 -9.66 -4.73 -26.04
N GLU A 191 -8.39 -4.80 -26.44
CA GLU A 191 -7.23 -4.82 -25.54
C GLU A 191 -7.19 -3.59 -24.64
N THR A 192 -7.47 -2.40 -25.21
CA THR A 192 -7.48 -1.14 -24.48
C THR A 192 -8.60 -1.08 -23.44
N GLU A 193 -9.81 -1.49 -23.82
CA GLU A 193 -10.98 -1.47 -22.95
C GLU A 193 -10.80 -2.45 -21.78
N ALA A 194 -10.32 -3.67 -22.08
CA ALA A 194 -10.06 -4.68 -21.09
C ALA A 194 -8.94 -4.27 -20.11
N LEU A 195 -7.87 -3.63 -20.60
CA LEU A 195 -6.80 -3.13 -19.74
C LEU A 195 -7.32 -2.04 -18.77
N GLN A 196 -8.11 -1.09 -19.27
CA GLN A 196 -8.73 -0.06 -18.43
C GLN A 196 -9.71 -0.66 -17.41
N PHE A 197 -10.46 -1.69 -17.79
CA PHE A 197 -11.32 -2.43 -16.86
C PHE A 197 -10.52 -3.18 -15.80
N ILE A 198 -9.38 -3.78 -16.15
CA ILE A 198 -8.52 -4.46 -15.18
C ILE A 198 -7.95 -3.43 -14.18
N GLU A 199 -7.35 -2.34 -14.66
CA GLU A 199 -6.74 -1.33 -13.80
C GLU A 199 -7.78 -0.59 -12.95
N GLY A 200 -8.85 -0.11 -13.58
CA GLY A 200 -9.88 0.68 -12.90
C GLY A 200 -10.90 -0.17 -12.13
N GLY A 201 -11.36 -1.27 -12.73
CA GLY A 201 -12.39 -2.14 -12.17
C GLY A 201 -11.83 -3.16 -11.18
N LEU A 202 -10.83 -3.95 -11.60
CA LEU A 202 -10.33 -5.08 -10.82
C LEU A 202 -9.21 -4.69 -9.84
N VAL A 203 -8.28 -3.81 -10.21
CA VAL A 203 -7.16 -3.42 -9.33
C VAL A 203 -7.58 -2.33 -8.33
N TYR A 204 -8.55 -1.48 -8.69
CA TYR A 204 -8.96 -0.35 -7.86
C TYR A 204 -10.37 -0.48 -7.29
N ARG A 205 -11.43 -0.47 -8.13
CA ARG A 205 -12.82 -0.34 -7.64
C ARG A 205 -13.33 -1.55 -6.87
N LEU A 206 -13.08 -2.78 -7.33
CA LEU A 206 -13.56 -3.98 -6.65
C LEU A 206 -12.85 -4.21 -5.30
N PRO A 207 -11.51 -4.09 -5.18
CA PRO A 207 -10.81 -4.07 -3.91
C PRO A 207 -11.36 -3.01 -2.95
N TRP A 208 -11.57 -1.78 -3.44
CA TRP A 208 -12.18 -0.71 -2.64
C TRP A 208 -13.60 -1.08 -2.19
N ALA A 209 -14.44 -1.64 -3.07
CA ALA A 209 -15.80 -2.06 -2.71
C ALA A 209 -15.81 -3.16 -1.64
N MET A 210 -14.88 -4.12 -1.72
CA MET A 210 -14.73 -5.19 -0.74
C MET A 210 -14.28 -4.65 0.62
N GLU A 211 -13.34 -3.71 0.64
CA GLU A 211 -12.93 -3.04 1.87
C GLU A 211 -14.04 -2.15 2.44
N ALA A 212 -14.78 -1.44 1.58
CA ALA A 212 -15.93 -0.64 1.95
C ALA A 212 -17.01 -1.49 2.64
N LEU A 213 -17.31 -2.69 2.12
CA LEU A 213 -18.18 -3.67 2.77
C LEU A 213 -17.67 -4.03 4.16
N ARG A 214 -16.38 -4.37 4.28
CA ARG A 214 -15.76 -4.79 5.54
C ARG A 214 -15.84 -3.70 6.62
N VAL A 215 -15.36 -2.49 6.32
CA VAL A 215 -15.34 -1.39 7.31
C VAL A 215 -16.74 -0.91 7.66
N ARG A 216 -17.69 -0.93 6.71
CA ARG A 216 -19.10 -0.62 6.96
C ARG A 216 -19.73 -1.66 7.87
N ALA A 217 -19.50 -2.94 7.62
CA ALA A 217 -20.04 -4.03 8.43
C ALA A 217 -19.52 -3.95 9.88
N ALA A 218 -18.23 -3.68 10.05
CA ALA A 218 -17.61 -3.46 11.36
C ALA A 218 -18.24 -2.27 12.09
N ALA A 219 -18.42 -1.13 11.40
CA ALA A 219 -19.03 0.05 11.99
C ALA A 219 -20.49 -0.18 12.40
N ASN A 220 -21.24 -0.95 11.60
CA ASN A 220 -22.65 -1.21 11.80
C ASN A 220 -22.94 -2.38 12.75
N GLY A 221 -21.91 -3.13 13.16
CA GLY A 221 -22.05 -4.32 13.98
C GLY A 221 -22.79 -5.44 13.25
N ASP A 222 -22.57 -5.57 11.94
CA ASP A 222 -23.17 -6.64 11.16
C ASP A 222 -22.68 -7.99 11.63
N VAL A 223 -23.62 -8.93 11.74
CA VAL A 223 -23.36 -10.32 12.09
C VAL A 223 -23.80 -11.24 10.96
N VAL A 224 -23.06 -12.32 10.73
CA VAL A 224 -23.32 -13.26 9.63
C VAL A 224 -23.28 -14.71 10.11
N GLY A 225 -24.04 -15.57 9.44
CA GLY A 225 -24.06 -17.01 9.67
C GLY A 225 -24.89 -17.43 10.90
N VAL A 226 -24.93 -18.74 11.13
CA VAL A 226 -25.78 -19.36 12.17
C VAL A 226 -25.38 -18.93 13.58
N PHE A 227 -24.10 -18.66 13.80
CA PHE A 227 -23.56 -18.25 15.09
C PHE A 227 -23.61 -16.74 15.33
N ALA A 228 -24.11 -15.95 14.35
CA ALA A 228 -24.17 -14.50 14.42
C ALA A 228 -22.82 -13.87 14.83
N LEU A 229 -21.73 -14.35 14.22
CA LEU A 229 -20.40 -13.80 14.44
C LEU A 229 -20.28 -12.45 13.73
N ALA A 230 -19.50 -11.53 14.31
CA ALA A 230 -19.20 -10.28 13.64
C ALA A 230 -18.40 -10.56 12.37
N LEU A 231 -18.54 -9.72 11.34
CA LEU A 231 -17.83 -9.95 10.07
C LEU A 231 -16.30 -10.04 10.28
N ASP A 232 -15.73 -9.19 11.13
CA ASP A 232 -14.31 -9.15 11.46
C ASP A 232 -13.81 -10.38 12.27
N ASP A 233 -14.70 -11.24 12.76
CA ASP A 233 -14.32 -12.51 13.39
C ASP A 233 -14.01 -13.62 12.35
N HIS A 234 -14.28 -13.36 11.06
CA HIS A 234 -13.95 -14.25 9.94
C HIS A 234 -12.60 -13.90 9.31
N GLU A 235 -11.98 -14.86 8.62
CA GLU A 235 -10.84 -14.57 7.74
C GLU A 235 -11.33 -13.77 6.52
N LEU A 236 -10.80 -12.56 6.33
CA LEU A 236 -11.19 -11.65 5.24
C LEU A 236 -9.99 -11.11 4.43
N GLY A 237 -8.77 -11.53 4.76
CA GLY A 237 -7.53 -10.96 4.25
C GLY A 237 -6.99 -11.58 2.96
N LEU A 238 -7.73 -12.48 2.29
CA LEU A 238 -7.26 -13.21 1.12
C LEU A 238 -7.85 -12.70 -0.19
N ALA A 239 -9.14 -12.35 -0.20
CA ALA A 239 -9.87 -12.07 -1.42
C ALA A 239 -9.47 -10.74 -2.06
N VAL A 240 -9.23 -9.70 -1.26
CA VAL A 240 -8.76 -8.39 -1.76
C VAL A 240 -7.39 -8.51 -2.43
N PRO A 241 -6.35 -9.08 -1.80
CA PRO A 241 -5.07 -9.32 -2.48
C PRO A 241 -5.21 -10.16 -3.75
N ALA A 242 -6.08 -11.17 -3.77
CA ALA A 242 -6.25 -12.02 -4.93
C ALA A 242 -6.80 -11.25 -6.15
N VAL A 243 -7.76 -10.37 -5.90
CA VAL A 243 -8.36 -9.48 -6.91
C VAL A 243 -7.37 -8.40 -7.34
N GLU A 244 -6.69 -7.73 -6.40
CA GLU A 244 -5.72 -6.67 -6.69
C GLU A 244 -4.54 -7.18 -7.53
N THR A 245 -4.01 -8.36 -7.20
CA THR A 245 -2.80 -8.92 -7.82
C THR A 245 -3.08 -9.84 -8.99
N GLY A 246 -4.34 -10.25 -9.20
CA GLY A 246 -4.74 -11.16 -10.27
C GLY A 246 -4.18 -12.57 -10.08
N THR A 247 -4.24 -13.09 -8.87
CA THR A 247 -3.88 -14.47 -8.57
C THR A 247 -4.50 -14.94 -7.28
N MET A 248 -5.05 -16.16 -7.26
CA MET A 248 -5.52 -16.78 -6.03
C MET A 248 -4.40 -17.45 -5.21
N ASN A 249 -3.15 -17.41 -5.69
CA ASN A 249 -2.01 -17.89 -4.94
C ASN A 249 -1.52 -16.82 -3.96
N ARG A 250 -1.74 -17.03 -2.66
CA ARG A 250 -1.37 -16.10 -1.58
C ARG A 250 0.10 -15.68 -1.60
N SER A 251 1.02 -16.63 -1.80
CA SER A 251 2.46 -16.33 -1.86
C SER A 251 2.76 -15.41 -3.05
N ALA A 252 2.11 -15.63 -4.20
CA ALA A 252 2.28 -14.78 -5.37
C ALA A 252 1.71 -13.37 -5.15
N SER A 253 0.55 -13.25 -4.50
CA SER A 253 0.00 -11.93 -4.12
C SER A 253 0.96 -11.15 -3.21
N ILE A 254 1.50 -11.82 -2.17
CA ILE A 254 2.47 -11.21 -1.25
C ILE A 254 3.75 -10.78 -1.99
N LEU A 255 4.22 -11.58 -2.95
CA LEU A 255 5.40 -11.24 -3.75
C LEU A 255 5.17 -10.01 -4.62
N ILE A 256 3.99 -9.88 -5.24
CA ILE A 256 3.60 -8.73 -6.04
C ILE A 256 3.47 -7.48 -5.15
N GLN A 257 2.78 -7.60 -4.02
CA GLN A 257 2.62 -6.51 -3.05
C GLN A 257 3.94 -6.07 -2.41
N ALA A 258 4.95 -6.95 -2.38
CA ALA A 258 6.30 -6.60 -1.97
C ALA A 258 7.11 -5.82 -3.02
N GLY A 259 6.55 -5.60 -4.22
CA GLY A 259 7.13 -4.78 -5.28
C GLY A 259 7.57 -5.54 -6.54
N PHE A 260 7.34 -6.85 -6.63
CA PHE A 260 7.68 -7.59 -7.86
C PHE A 260 6.60 -7.38 -8.93
N ASN A 261 6.80 -6.37 -9.77
CA ASN A 261 5.83 -5.87 -10.75
C ASN A 261 5.68 -6.74 -12.01
N SER A 262 5.62 -8.06 -11.85
CA SER A 262 5.30 -8.99 -12.94
C SER A 262 4.46 -10.16 -12.45
N ARG A 263 3.15 -10.08 -12.70
CA ARG A 263 2.16 -11.08 -12.24
C ARG A 263 2.48 -12.50 -12.69
N LEU A 264 2.71 -12.72 -13.99
CA LEU A 264 2.99 -14.04 -14.53
C LEU A 264 4.32 -14.61 -13.99
N ALA A 265 5.35 -13.76 -13.86
CA ALA A 265 6.62 -14.17 -13.30
C ALA A 265 6.53 -14.47 -11.80
N ALA A 266 5.72 -13.71 -11.05
CA ALA A 266 5.50 -13.93 -9.62
C ALA A 266 4.83 -15.28 -9.37
N ILE A 267 3.76 -15.58 -10.11
CA ILE A 267 3.06 -16.87 -10.07
C ILE A 267 4.04 -17.99 -10.43
N LYS A 268 4.81 -17.83 -11.51
CA LYS A 268 5.80 -18.81 -11.94
C LYS A 268 6.87 -19.04 -10.87
N ALA A 269 7.43 -17.98 -10.30
CA ALA A 269 8.49 -18.08 -9.30
C ALA A 269 8.02 -18.86 -8.06
N VAL A 270 6.81 -18.56 -7.59
CA VAL A 270 6.18 -19.27 -6.46
C VAL A 270 5.88 -20.72 -6.83
N THR A 271 5.37 -20.98 -8.03
CA THR A 271 5.00 -22.34 -8.46
C THR A 271 6.22 -23.24 -8.64
N ASP A 272 7.24 -22.77 -9.36
CA ASP A 272 8.47 -23.54 -9.62
C ASP A 272 9.23 -23.88 -8.34
N THR A 273 9.20 -22.96 -7.36
CA THR A 273 9.89 -23.13 -6.07
C THR A 273 9.01 -23.75 -4.98
N VAL A 274 7.73 -24.00 -5.28
CA VAL A 274 6.73 -24.49 -4.32
C VAL A 274 6.69 -23.61 -3.06
N ALA A 275 6.72 -22.28 -3.24
CA ALA A 275 6.77 -21.35 -2.12
C ALA A 275 5.42 -21.23 -1.41
N THR A 276 5.42 -21.38 -0.08
CA THR A 276 4.20 -21.38 0.75
C THR A 276 4.19 -20.28 1.81
N PHE A 277 4.89 -19.16 1.56
CA PHE A 277 4.94 -18.06 2.52
C PHE A 277 3.59 -17.31 2.57
N THR A 278 3.18 -16.99 3.78
CA THR A 278 1.93 -16.32 4.11
C THR A 278 2.15 -14.95 4.77
N THR A 279 3.41 -14.64 5.09
CA THR A 279 3.83 -13.39 5.72
C THR A 279 5.06 -12.78 5.04
N GLY A 280 5.26 -11.47 5.23
CA GLY A 280 6.47 -10.79 4.75
C GLY A 280 7.76 -11.31 5.40
N ALA A 281 7.70 -11.87 6.61
CA ALA A 281 8.87 -12.48 7.26
C ALA A 281 9.27 -13.79 6.56
N GLU A 282 8.29 -14.63 6.25
CA GLU A 282 8.50 -15.87 5.50
C GLU A 282 8.94 -15.59 4.06
N LEU A 283 8.39 -14.56 3.40
CA LEU A 283 8.88 -14.08 2.10
C LEU A 283 10.37 -13.75 2.18
N ARG A 284 10.81 -12.95 3.17
CA ARG A 284 12.23 -12.59 3.33
C ARG A 284 13.11 -13.80 3.62
N ALA A 285 12.60 -14.81 4.34
CA ALA A 285 13.33 -16.05 4.57
C ALA A 285 13.48 -16.85 3.27
N TRP A 286 12.40 -16.97 2.48
CA TRP A 286 12.41 -17.62 1.17
C TRP A 286 13.34 -16.91 0.18
N LEU A 287 13.34 -15.57 0.14
CA LEU A 287 14.23 -14.76 -0.68
C LEU A 287 15.73 -15.02 -0.42
N ARG A 288 16.09 -15.45 0.79
CA ARG A 288 17.46 -15.77 1.20
C ARG A 288 17.78 -17.26 1.11
N SER A 289 16.85 -18.08 0.65
CA SER A 289 17.02 -19.53 0.62
C SER A 289 18.05 -19.94 -0.45
N PRO A 290 18.91 -20.94 -0.16
CA PRO A 290 19.80 -21.51 -1.17
C PRO A 290 19.04 -22.07 -2.39
N GLY A 291 17.83 -22.59 -2.16
CA GLY A 291 16.96 -23.09 -3.23
C GLY A 291 16.58 -21.99 -4.23
N LEU A 292 16.17 -20.82 -3.74
CA LEU A 292 15.86 -19.68 -4.62
C LEU A 292 17.11 -19.15 -5.34
N ALA A 293 18.28 -19.17 -4.67
CA ALA A 293 19.53 -18.77 -5.30
C ALA A 293 19.89 -19.67 -6.50
N ALA A 294 19.67 -20.99 -6.38
CA ALA A 294 19.87 -21.93 -7.48
C ALA A 294 18.92 -21.68 -8.65
N TRP A 295 17.64 -21.38 -8.39
CA TRP A 295 16.69 -20.98 -9.43
C TRP A 295 17.08 -19.66 -10.10
N SER A 296 17.45 -18.66 -9.32
CA SER A 296 17.85 -17.33 -9.82
C SER A 296 19.12 -17.38 -10.68
N ALA A 297 19.97 -18.40 -10.51
CA ALA A 297 21.16 -18.60 -11.33
C ALA A 297 20.84 -19.07 -12.77
N GLN A 298 19.65 -19.61 -13.04
CA GLN A 298 19.26 -20.09 -14.37
C GLN A 298 19.04 -18.92 -15.34
N PRO A 299 19.50 -19.00 -16.60
CA PRO A 299 19.55 -17.85 -17.51
C PRO A 299 18.19 -17.29 -17.95
N ASP A 300 17.12 -18.08 -17.91
CA ASP A 300 15.80 -17.69 -18.41
C ASP A 300 14.71 -17.72 -17.33
N TRP A 301 15.10 -17.65 -16.05
CA TRP A 301 14.18 -17.71 -14.92
C TRP A 301 14.01 -16.34 -14.24
N PRO A 302 12.77 -15.95 -13.81
CA PRO A 302 11.50 -16.68 -13.94
C PRO A 302 11.00 -16.81 -15.38
N THR A 303 11.16 -15.79 -16.20
CA THR A 303 11.09 -15.88 -17.67
C THR A 303 12.25 -15.09 -18.27
N ALA A 304 12.57 -15.32 -19.54
CA ALA A 304 13.61 -14.57 -20.24
C ALA A 304 13.36 -13.05 -20.19
N GLU A 305 12.12 -12.62 -20.35
CA GLU A 305 11.70 -11.22 -20.39
C GLU A 305 11.71 -10.56 -19.01
N THR A 306 11.49 -11.35 -17.94
CA THR A 306 11.29 -10.84 -16.58
C THR A 306 12.50 -11.06 -15.66
N ARG A 307 13.56 -11.70 -16.19
CA ARG A 307 14.77 -11.97 -15.43
C ARG A 307 15.44 -10.71 -14.91
N ALA A 308 15.57 -9.67 -15.74
CA ALA A 308 16.25 -8.44 -15.34
C ALA A 308 15.57 -7.80 -14.13
N ILE A 309 14.25 -7.60 -14.21
CA ILE A 309 13.45 -7.03 -13.12
C ILE A 309 13.40 -7.96 -11.89
N TRP A 310 13.49 -9.28 -12.07
CA TRP A 310 13.60 -10.21 -10.96
C TRP A 310 14.93 -10.02 -10.20
N LEU A 311 16.04 -9.92 -10.92
CA LEU A 311 17.36 -9.72 -10.31
C LEU A 311 17.47 -8.36 -9.61
N GLU A 312 16.88 -7.31 -10.16
CA GLU A 312 16.78 -5.99 -9.51
C GLU A 312 15.95 -6.09 -8.21
N PHE A 313 14.77 -6.70 -8.29
CA PHE A 313 13.88 -6.90 -7.14
C PHE A 313 14.56 -7.63 -5.97
N ILE A 314 15.24 -8.76 -6.25
CA ILE A 314 15.93 -9.51 -5.18
C ILE A 314 17.12 -8.73 -4.60
N GLN A 315 17.77 -7.85 -5.37
CA GLN A 315 18.87 -7.01 -4.88
C GLN A 315 18.35 -5.89 -3.97
N GLU A 316 17.20 -5.28 -4.27
CA GLU A 316 16.59 -4.25 -3.43
C GLU A 316 16.05 -4.81 -2.12
N LEU A 317 15.49 -6.03 -2.15
CA LEU A 317 14.93 -6.70 -0.96
C LEU A 317 15.93 -7.54 -0.18
N ALA A 318 17.05 -7.93 -0.80
CA ALA A 318 18.21 -8.34 -0.06
C ALA A 318 18.61 -7.13 0.79
N PRO A 319 18.48 -7.19 2.13
CA PRO A 319 19.09 -6.15 2.93
C PRO A 319 20.56 -6.15 2.53
N SER A 320 21.09 -4.99 2.15
CA SER A 320 22.51 -4.77 2.35
C SER A 320 22.74 -5.12 3.80
N ASP A 321 23.46 -6.23 4.05
CA ASP A 321 23.53 -6.96 5.31
C ASP A 321 23.04 -6.15 6.51
N ASN A 322 22.00 -6.64 7.20
CA ASN A 322 21.48 -6.01 8.41
C ASN A 322 22.63 -5.77 9.39
N ARG A 323 23.12 -4.54 9.40
CA ARG A 323 24.37 -4.13 10.01
C ARG A 323 23.99 -3.15 11.08
N THR A 324 23.65 -3.63 12.27
CA THR A 324 23.69 -2.76 13.43
C THR A 324 25.13 -2.28 13.56
N TRP A 325 25.37 -1.00 13.26
CA TRP A 325 26.69 -0.40 13.46
C TRP A 325 26.97 -0.42 14.96
N ALA A 326 27.99 -1.16 15.36
CA ALA A 326 28.44 -1.19 16.73
C ALA A 326 29.77 -0.46 16.82
N ARG A 327 29.92 0.33 17.87
CA ARG A 327 31.23 0.83 18.25
C ARG A 327 31.96 -0.26 19.02
N ARG A 328 33.20 -0.53 18.60
CA ARG A 328 34.12 -1.45 19.28
C ARG A 328 35.46 -0.73 19.44
N ASP A 329 35.97 -0.74 20.66
CA ASP A 329 37.29 -0.18 20.97
C ASP A 329 38.29 -1.33 21.14
N TYR A 330 39.50 -1.17 20.61
CA TYR A 330 40.56 -2.18 20.61
C TYR A 330 41.90 -1.57 20.98
N LEU A 331 42.80 -2.42 21.47
CA LEU A 331 44.22 -2.16 21.58
C LEU A 331 44.97 -2.99 20.54
N GLY A 332 45.76 -2.33 19.71
CA GLY A 332 46.57 -2.98 18.68
C GLY A 332 48.06 -2.82 18.96
N ASN A 333 48.80 -3.91 19.07
CA ASN A 333 50.26 -3.84 19.16
C ASN A 333 50.86 -3.36 17.83
N VAL A 334 51.89 -2.53 17.90
CA VAL A 334 52.57 -1.94 16.73
C VAL A 334 54.08 -2.15 16.82
N GLN A 335 54.67 -2.54 15.69
CA GLN A 335 56.12 -2.55 15.50
C GLN A 335 56.52 -1.30 14.71
N TRP A 336 57.19 -0.37 15.38
CA TRP A 336 57.64 0.87 14.74
C TRP A 336 58.87 0.65 13.86
N PHE A 337 58.92 1.37 12.74
CA PHE A 337 60.10 1.37 11.85
C PHE A 337 61.19 2.32 12.35
N ALA A 338 60.81 3.28 13.20
CA ALA A 338 61.70 4.27 13.80
C ALA A 338 61.27 4.54 15.27
N ALA A 339 61.72 5.64 15.85
CA ALA A 339 61.27 6.07 17.17
C ALA A 339 59.72 6.22 17.19
N PRO A 340 59.03 5.68 18.21
CA PRO A 340 57.58 5.80 18.33
C PRO A 340 57.14 7.26 18.35
N ALA A 341 56.01 7.56 17.71
CA ALA A 341 55.38 8.87 17.85
C ALA A 341 54.85 9.05 19.30
N PRO A 342 54.72 10.30 19.79
CA PRO A 342 54.23 10.56 21.14
C PRO A 342 52.81 10.00 21.37
N PRO A 343 52.46 9.61 22.61
CA PRO A 343 51.08 9.25 22.95
C PRO A 343 50.06 10.31 22.52
N GLY A 344 48.90 9.87 22.04
CA GLY A 344 47.83 10.73 21.52
C GLY A 344 48.02 11.16 20.06
N THR A 345 49.16 10.87 19.43
CA THR A 345 49.38 11.20 18.00
C THR A 345 48.38 10.44 17.12
N PRO A 346 47.60 11.11 16.26
CA PRO A 346 46.68 10.44 15.34
C PRO A 346 47.47 9.73 14.23
N VAL A 347 47.06 8.51 13.91
CA VAL A 347 47.65 7.70 12.84
C VAL A 347 46.55 7.11 11.97
N SER A 348 46.88 6.72 10.75
CA SER A 348 45.95 6.02 9.85
C SER A 348 46.39 4.57 9.65
N LEU A 349 45.42 3.66 9.46
CA LEU A 349 45.69 2.25 9.16
C LEU A 349 45.41 1.96 7.69
N PHE A 350 46.39 1.41 6.98
CA PHE A 350 46.29 1.14 5.55
C PHE A 350 46.84 -0.23 5.17
N HIS A 351 46.20 -0.92 4.24
CA HIS A 351 46.73 -2.19 3.69
C HIS A 351 47.60 -1.92 2.48
N ARG A 352 48.86 -2.32 2.52
CA ARG A 352 49.76 -2.34 1.35
C ARG A 352 50.38 -3.73 1.24
N ASN A 353 50.27 -4.37 0.07
CA ASN A 353 50.80 -5.73 -0.18
C ASN A 353 50.40 -6.75 0.90
N ALA A 354 49.12 -6.75 1.29
CA ALA A 354 48.56 -7.60 2.36
C ALA A 354 49.14 -7.38 3.77
N GLN A 355 49.91 -6.31 4.00
CA GLN A 355 50.39 -5.92 5.33
C GLN A 355 49.64 -4.71 5.87
N PRO A 356 49.22 -4.73 7.16
CA PRO A 356 48.54 -3.61 7.79
C PRO A 356 49.56 -2.58 8.32
N LEU A 357 49.77 -1.51 7.56
CA LEU A 357 50.70 -0.44 7.90
C LEU A 357 50.02 0.64 8.75
N VAL A 358 50.81 1.20 9.67
CA VAL A 358 50.51 2.40 10.43
C VAL A 358 51.15 3.58 9.70
N MET A 359 50.33 4.57 9.35
CA MET A 359 50.71 5.71 8.53
C MET A 359 50.66 6.99 9.37
N ALA A 360 51.66 7.85 9.18
CA ALA A 360 51.65 9.21 9.69
C ALA A 360 50.61 10.09 8.96
N PRO A 361 50.24 11.26 9.51
CA PRO A 361 49.26 12.16 8.88
C PRO A 361 49.60 12.65 7.47
N ASP A 362 50.88 12.67 7.12
CA ASP A 362 51.42 13.00 5.79
C ASP A 362 51.51 11.79 4.83
N GLY A 363 51.08 10.61 5.28
CA GLY A 363 50.94 9.42 4.44
C GLY A 363 52.20 8.57 4.27
N HIS A 364 53.27 8.80 5.04
CA HIS A 364 54.41 7.86 5.10
C HIS A 364 54.17 6.74 6.13
N ALA A 365 54.72 5.56 5.87
CA ALA A 365 54.57 4.42 6.78
C ALA A 365 55.56 4.54 7.94
N ILE A 366 55.06 4.45 9.17
CA ILE A 366 55.84 4.62 10.40
C ILE A 366 55.91 3.34 11.25
N GLY A 367 55.05 2.36 10.97
CA GLY A 367 55.09 1.06 11.62
C GLY A 367 54.20 0.02 10.98
N LEU A 368 54.23 -1.18 11.54
CA LEU A 368 53.42 -2.33 11.17
C LEU A 368 52.49 -2.68 12.33
N LEU A 369 51.19 -2.80 12.06
CA LEU A 369 50.21 -3.27 13.03
C LEU A 369 50.35 -4.80 13.18
N LEU A 370 50.51 -5.30 14.39
CA LEU A 370 50.69 -6.72 14.68
C LEU A 370 49.36 -7.45 14.92
N HIS A 371 48.29 -6.99 14.26
CA HIS A 371 46.97 -7.58 14.29
C HIS A 371 46.42 -7.73 12.86
N PRO A 372 45.61 -8.77 12.59
CA PRO A 372 45.02 -9.00 11.28
C PRO A 372 43.92 -7.96 11.03
N LEU A 373 44.28 -6.81 10.49
CA LEU A 373 43.29 -5.81 10.09
C LEU A 373 42.43 -6.38 8.96
N ASN A 374 41.12 -6.24 9.05
CA ASN A 374 40.22 -6.67 7.97
C ASN A 374 40.39 -5.75 6.74
N PRO A 375 40.82 -6.26 5.57
CA PRO A 375 41.00 -5.45 4.37
C PRO A 375 39.66 -5.04 3.74
N SER A 376 38.59 -5.81 3.98
CA SER A 376 37.24 -5.59 3.46
C SER A 376 36.32 -4.86 4.44
N ARG A 377 36.89 -4.27 5.51
CA ARG A 377 36.13 -3.49 6.51
C ARG A 377 35.39 -2.33 5.83
N ARG A 378 34.11 -2.17 6.16
CA ARG A 378 33.23 -1.13 5.56
C ARG A 378 32.87 0.01 6.53
N GLY A 379 33.63 0.15 7.62
CA GLY A 379 33.35 1.10 8.72
C GLY A 379 34.47 2.12 8.94
N LEU A 380 34.29 3.04 9.89
CA LEU A 380 35.25 4.10 10.21
C LEU A 380 36.18 3.66 11.34
N VAL A 381 37.49 3.77 11.12
CA VAL A 381 38.51 3.53 12.15
C VAL A 381 39.13 4.86 12.57
N ARG A 382 39.15 5.13 13.87
CA ARG A 382 39.99 6.16 14.47
C ARG A 382 41.13 5.48 15.22
N ALA A 383 42.37 5.88 14.94
CA ALA A 383 43.56 5.32 15.56
C ALA A 383 44.47 6.41 16.13
N SER A 384 45.01 6.19 17.32
CA SER A 384 46.02 7.05 17.94
C SER A 384 47.05 6.23 18.71
N VAL A 385 48.26 6.75 18.87
CA VAL A 385 49.28 6.10 19.72
C VAL A 385 48.79 6.09 21.17
N ALA A 386 48.80 4.92 21.80
CA ALA A 386 48.35 4.75 23.18
C ALA A 386 49.36 5.33 24.19
N LEU A 387 48.96 5.40 25.46
CA LEU A 387 49.89 5.75 26.55
C LEU A 387 51.08 4.80 26.62
N ASN A 388 50.85 3.52 26.38
CA ASN A 388 51.90 2.57 26.06
C ASN A 388 52.28 2.73 24.59
N VAL A 389 53.43 3.34 24.32
CA VAL A 389 53.89 3.64 22.95
C VAL A 389 54.10 2.40 22.07
N ALA A 390 54.10 1.18 22.62
CA ALA A 390 54.09 -0.06 21.85
C ALA A 390 52.70 -0.43 21.28
N GLN A 391 51.67 0.37 21.56
CA GLN A 391 50.26 0.07 21.24
C GLN A 391 49.55 1.27 20.59
N LEU A 392 48.45 0.96 19.90
CA LEU A 392 47.50 1.92 19.36
C LEU A 392 46.13 1.75 20.04
N ASP A 393 45.51 2.88 20.38
CA ASP A 393 44.09 2.96 20.73
C ASP A 393 43.27 3.05 19.45
N LEU A 394 42.35 2.10 19.25
CA LEU A 394 41.56 1.98 18.04
C LEU A 394 40.07 2.02 18.38
N SER A 395 39.33 2.96 17.80
CA SER A 395 37.86 2.99 17.86
C SER A 395 37.32 2.69 16.48
N TYR A 396 36.66 1.55 16.32
CA TYR A 396 35.99 1.16 15.10
C TYR A 396 34.49 1.31 15.26
N LEU A 397 33.89 2.14 14.40
CA LEU A 397 32.44 2.18 14.25
C LEU A 397 32.10 1.46 12.96
N GLY A 398 31.51 0.29 13.09
CA GLY A 398 31.22 -0.47 11.91
C GLY A 398 30.37 -1.72 12.08
N PRO A 399 29.91 -2.23 10.93
CA PRO A 399 29.05 -3.38 10.83
C PRO A 399 29.65 -4.71 11.23
N ASP A 400 30.93 -4.92 10.92
CA ASP A 400 31.66 -6.17 11.17
C ASP A 400 32.66 -5.98 12.31
N ASP A 401 33.54 -6.95 12.54
CA ASP A 401 34.73 -6.75 13.36
C ASP A 401 35.81 -5.97 12.60
N LEU A 402 36.65 -5.23 13.32
CA LEU A 402 37.85 -4.58 12.78
C LEU A 402 38.89 -5.61 12.33
N TRP A 403 38.90 -6.77 12.98
CA TRP A 403 39.86 -7.85 12.72
C TRP A 403 39.37 -8.83 11.67
N GLY A 404 40.29 -9.33 10.86
CA GLY A 404 40.08 -10.47 9.97
C GLY A 404 40.02 -11.76 10.79
N ALA A 405 39.23 -12.72 10.31
CA ALA A 405 39.13 -14.06 10.88
C ALA A 405 40.43 -14.87 10.66
#